data_AF-A0A0T6B6B7-F1
#
_entry.id   AF-A0A0T6B6B7-F1
#
_cell.length_a   1.000
_cell.length_b   1.000
_cell.length_c   1.000
_cell.angle_alpha   90.00
_cell.angle_beta   90.00
_cell.angle_gamma   90.00
#
_symmetry.space_group_name_H-M   'P 1'
#
loop_
_entity.id
_entity.type
_entity.pdbx_description
1 polymer ?
#
loop_
_entity_poly.entity_id
_entity_poly.type
_entity_poly.pdbx_seq_one_letter_code
_entity_poly.pdbx_strand_id
1 'polypeptide(L)'
;MLLEAMDGKLKGHKHYSSRQLKPADKELRHKIDFRITHYAGDVVYCIMNFLDKNRDTLFQDFKRLLYHSSDSNLKKMWPEGAQSISEITKRPVTAGTAFKNSMMALVQNLQSKEPHYVRCVKPNELKSPIAFDEERVRHQVSYLGLVENVRVRRAGFAYRQRYDRFIKRYKMISHYTWPNFRKGTDKDGTKVIMDEMKFSGDVKYGITKIFVRSPKTLFALEQRRNDLIPSIITLIQKTWRGYLARQNYKRMKAAYYIMQAYRRYKLRAYIAALRQKFANAKKMSDYGKSIKWPAPPVPLRKTVSTLRTIFRRWHAYMVLRKIPREEWPQMKLKVTKKTQNVLSIFFSTTTIIVT
;
A
#
# COMPACT_ATOMS: atom_id res chain seq x y z
N MET A 1 53.26 10.17 37.37
CA MET A 1 52.94 10.01 35.92
C MET A 1 51.57 9.33 35.76
N LEU A 2 50.77 9.66 34.74
CA LEU A 2 49.38 9.13 34.59
C LEU A 2 49.30 7.60 34.71
N LEU A 3 50.29 6.88 34.14
CA LEU A 3 50.35 5.42 34.21
C LEU A 3 50.47 4.91 35.65
N GLU A 4 51.28 5.54 36.51
CA GLU A 4 51.43 5.16 37.92
C GLU A 4 50.11 5.35 38.70
N ALA A 5 49.37 6.42 38.38
CA ALA A 5 48.05 6.66 38.96
C ALA A 5 47.01 5.62 38.49
N MET A 6 47.09 5.19 37.23
CA MET A 6 46.28 4.10 36.69
C MET A 6 46.64 2.77 37.35
N ASP A 7 47.93 2.44 37.44
CA ASP A 7 48.43 1.23 38.10
C ASP A 7 47.99 1.17 39.56
N GLY A 8 48.05 2.28 40.29
CA GLY A 8 47.56 2.37 41.66
C GLY A 8 46.06 2.09 41.79
N LYS A 9 45.23 2.58 40.85
CA LYS A 9 43.76 2.39 40.88
C LYS A 9 43.29 1.06 40.31
N LEU A 10 44.00 0.52 39.32
CA LEU A 10 43.56 -0.62 38.52
C LEU A 10 44.34 -1.91 38.78
N LYS A 11 45.25 -1.92 39.77
CA LYS A 11 46.10 -3.07 40.14
C LYS A 11 45.37 -4.41 40.22
N GLY A 12 44.15 -4.43 40.76
CA GLY A 12 43.34 -5.65 40.94
C GLY A 12 42.38 -5.96 39.79
N HIS A 13 42.31 -5.14 38.75
CA HIS A 13 41.32 -5.31 37.70
C HIS A 13 41.73 -6.39 36.71
N LYS A 14 40.90 -7.44 36.55
CA LYS A 14 41.19 -8.63 35.71
C LYS A 14 41.58 -8.30 34.27
N HIS A 15 41.07 -7.20 33.72
CA HIS A 15 41.26 -6.78 32.33
C HIS A 15 42.29 -5.65 32.14
N TYR A 16 43.08 -5.34 33.17
CA TYR A 16 44.13 -4.33 33.10
C TYR A 16 45.49 -4.95 33.43
N SER A 17 46.52 -4.57 32.69
CA SER A 17 47.90 -4.91 33.05
C SER A 17 48.89 -3.88 32.55
N SER A 18 50.03 -3.79 33.21
CA SER A 18 51.17 -2.98 32.80
C SER A 18 52.45 -3.72 33.21
N ARG A 19 53.60 -3.31 32.65
CA ARG A 19 54.89 -3.89 33.05
C ARG A 19 55.28 -3.58 34.51
N GLN A 20 54.67 -2.55 35.12
CA GLN A 20 54.90 -2.23 36.53
C GLN A 20 54.22 -3.24 37.44
N LEU A 21 53.05 -3.73 37.03
CA LEU A 21 52.29 -4.74 37.75
C LEU A 21 52.78 -6.16 37.47
N LYS A 22 53.26 -6.42 36.25
CA LYS A 22 53.80 -7.71 35.82
C LYS A 22 55.19 -7.53 35.19
N PRO A 23 56.27 -7.49 35.99
CA PRO A 23 57.63 -7.26 35.49
C PRO A 23 58.14 -8.32 34.50
N ALA A 24 57.56 -9.52 34.55
CA ALA A 24 57.90 -10.63 33.65
C ALA A 24 57.38 -10.44 32.21
N ASP A 25 56.43 -9.53 31.99
CA ASP A 25 55.85 -9.28 30.68
C ASP A 25 56.77 -8.37 29.84
N LYS A 26 57.60 -9.00 28.99
CA LYS A 26 58.60 -8.31 28.15
C LYS A 26 57.98 -7.63 26.93
N GLU A 27 56.73 -7.91 26.59
CA GLU A 27 56.05 -7.29 25.44
C GLU A 27 55.71 -5.82 25.68
N LEU A 28 55.53 -5.44 26.95
CA LEU A 28 55.18 -4.08 27.35
C LEU A 28 56.43 -3.23 27.61
N ARG A 29 56.48 -1.99 27.11
CA ARG A 29 57.57 -1.06 27.45
C ARG A 29 57.34 -0.49 28.85
N HIS A 30 58.39 -0.56 29.68
CA HIS A 30 58.33 -0.11 31.07
C HIS A 30 58.01 1.39 31.16
N LYS A 31 57.08 1.76 32.04
CA LYS A 31 56.57 3.14 32.23
C LYS A 31 55.91 3.80 31.02
N ILE A 32 55.72 3.07 29.92
CA ILE A 32 55.18 3.63 28.66
C ILE A 32 53.89 2.92 28.27
N ASP A 33 53.84 1.59 28.32
CA ASP A 33 52.70 0.84 27.80
C ASP A 33 51.85 0.21 28.91
N PHE A 34 50.54 0.13 28.65
CA PHE A 34 49.58 -0.66 29.41
C PHE A 34 48.69 -1.47 28.45
N ARG A 35 48.13 -2.58 28.93
CA ARG A 35 47.28 -3.47 28.15
C ARG A 35 45.88 -3.52 28.75
N ILE A 36 44.87 -3.46 27.89
CA ILE A 36 43.48 -3.71 28.23
C ILE A 36 43.00 -4.96 27.49
N THR A 37 42.39 -5.88 28.24
CA THR A 37 41.73 -7.05 27.65
C THR A 37 40.32 -6.66 27.21
N HIS A 38 40.14 -6.37 25.93
CA HIS A 38 38.83 -6.12 25.34
C HIS A 38 38.13 -7.44 25.00
N TYR A 39 36.82 -7.36 24.72
CA TYR A 39 36.07 -8.52 24.21
C TYR A 39 36.65 -9.08 22.90
N ALA A 40 37.36 -8.25 22.13
CA ALA A 40 38.01 -8.60 20.86
C ALA A 40 39.45 -9.11 21.01
N GLY A 41 39.97 -9.18 22.24
CA GLY A 41 41.36 -9.52 22.55
C GLY A 41 42.11 -8.41 23.27
N ASP A 42 43.38 -8.68 23.54
CA ASP A 42 44.27 -7.76 24.24
C ASP A 42 44.76 -6.64 23.33
N VAL A 43 44.71 -5.41 23.84
CA VAL A 43 45.21 -4.22 23.13
C VAL A 43 46.21 -3.50 24.01
N VAL A 44 47.39 -3.26 23.46
CA VAL A 44 48.47 -2.50 24.09
C VAL A 44 48.35 -1.02 23.70
N TYR A 45 48.31 -0.15 24.70
CA TYR A 45 48.22 1.29 24.58
C TYR A 45 49.49 1.95 25.11
N CYS A 46 49.99 2.92 24.36
CA CYS A 46 51.10 3.77 24.77
C CYS A 46 50.57 5.00 25.53
N ILE A 47 51.00 5.22 26.77
CA ILE A 47 50.54 6.34 27.63
C ILE A 47 51.05 7.71 27.16
N MET A 48 52.05 7.74 26.28
CA MET A 48 52.65 9.00 25.81
C MET A 48 51.58 9.89 25.16
N ASN A 49 51.58 11.17 25.52
CA ASN A 49 50.66 12.20 25.05
C ASN A 49 49.17 11.95 25.38
N PHE A 50 48.82 10.99 26.26
CA PHE A 50 47.43 10.77 26.67
C PHE A 50 46.80 12.01 27.31
N LEU A 51 47.55 12.68 28.20
CA LEU A 51 47.07 13.87 28.90
C LEU A 51 46.86 15.04 27.93
N ASP A 52 47.81 15.26 27.02
CA ASP A 52 47.72 16.36 26.06
C ASP A 52 46.57 16.15 25.06
N LYS A 53 46.41 14.92 24.55
CA LYS A 53 45.26 14.55 23.70
C LYS A 53 43.92 14.67 24.43
N ASN A 54 43.89 14.46 25.75
CA ASN A 54 42.65 14.53 26.52
C ASN A 54 42.27 15.94 26.97
N ARG A 55 43.24 16.86 27.08
CA ARG A 55 42.98 18.25 27.46
C ARG A 55 42.03 18.93 26.46
N ASP A 56 42.30 18.77 25.16
CA ASP A 56 41.45 19.24 24.06
C ASP A 56 40.85 20.64 24.29
N THR A 57 41.66 21.53 24.87
CA THR A 57 41.19 22.82 25.36
C THR A 57 41.19 23.82 24.23
N LEU A 58 40.01 24.23 23.79
CA LEU A 58 39.83 25.41 22.96
C LEU A 58 39.52 26.63 23.82
N PHE A 59 40.46 27.57 23.89
CA PHE A 59 40.30 28.80 24.67
C PHE A 59 39.18 29.67 24.14
N GLN A 60 38.50 30.37 25.04
CA GLN A 60 37.36 31.22 24.70
C GLN A 60 37.75 32.38 23.76
N ASP A 61 38.98 32.89 23.86
CA ASP A 61 39.46 33.98 23.03
C ASP A 61 39.43 33.62 21.54
N PHE A 62 39.79 32.37 21.21
CA PHE A 62 39.68 31.86 19.84
C PHE A 62 38.22 31.76 19.39
N LYS A 63 37.32 31.30 20.26
CA LYS A 63 35.88 31.22 19.93
C LYS A 63 35.28 32.61 19.69
N ARG A 64 35.67 33.61 20.49
CA ARG A 64 35.28 35.01 20.32
C ARG A 64 35.80 35.60 19.03
N LEU A 65 37.09 35.42 18.75
CA LEU A 65 37.72 35.86 17.51
C LEU A 65 36.94 35.34 16.30
N LEU A 66 36.62 34.04 16.28
CA LEU A 66 35.90 33.41 15.19
C LEU A 66 34.44 33.88 15.08
N TYR A 67 33.78 34.15 16.21
CA TYR A 67 32.43 34.72 16.24
C TYR A 67 32.36 36.15 15.69
N HIS A 68 33.42 36.94 15.88
CA HIS A 68 33.53 38.31 15.36
C HIS A 68 34.06 38.41 13.92
N SER A 69 34.25 37.26 13.25
CA SER A 69 34.59 37.23 11.83
C SER A 69 33.55 37.95 10.97
N SER A 70 34.01 38.59 9.89
CA SER A 70 33.15 39.15 8.84
C SER A 70 32.44 38.06 8.02
N ASP A 71 32.96 36.83 8.01
CA ASP A 71 32.31 35.68 7.37
C ASP A 71 31.14 35.16 8.22
N SER A 72 29.93 35.25 7.65
CA SER A 72 28.69 34.76 8.25
C SER A 72 28.74 33.27 8.61
N ASN A 73 29.44 32.44 7.83
CA ASN A 73 29.55 31.01 8.09
C ASN A 73 30.41 30.73 9.31
N LEU A 74 31.59 31.37 9.40
CA LEU A 74 32.46 31.25 10.58
C LEU A 74 31.75 31.73 11.83
N LYS A 75 31.06 32.87 11.76
CA LYS A 75 30.27 33.37 12.90
C LYS A 75 29.22 32.37 13.37
N LYS A 76 28.49 31.72 12.46
CA LYS A 76 27.45 30.72 12.78
C LYS A 76 28.01 29.43 13.40
N MET A 77 29.24 29.04 13.07
CA MET A 77 29.88 27.84 13.64
C MET A 77 30.28 28.02 15.11
N TRP A 78 30.47 29.26 15.57
CA TRP A 78 31.01 29.57 16.89
C TRP A 78 30.07 30.45 17.75
N PRO A 79 28.80 30.09 17.94
CA PRO A 79 27.84 30.91 18.69
C PRO A 79 28.23 31.11 20.16
N GLU A 80 29.01 30.18 20.71
CA GLU A 80 29.57 30.24 22.07
C GLU A 80 30.50 31.45 22.27
N GLY A 81 31.05 32.03 21.20
CA GLY A 81 31.85 33.25 21.27
C GLY A 81 31.07 34.46 21.81
N ALA A 82 29.74 34.46 21.73
CA ALA A 82 28.89 35.52 22.26
C ALA A 82 28.74 35.52 23.80
N GLN A 83 29.18 34.46 24.49
CA GLN A 83 28.97 34.28 25.93
C GLN A 83 29.80 35.26 26.79
N SER A 84 29.19 35.74 27.88
CA SER A 84 29.78 36.69 28.81
C SER A 84 30.84 36.03 29.71
N ILE A 85 31.88 36.77 30.13
CA ILE A 85 33.03 36.26 30.91
C ILE A 85 32.60 35.55 32.20
N SER A 86 31.49 35.98 32.81
CA SER A 86 30.93 35.43 34.05
C SER A 86 30.40 34.00 33.93
N GLU A 87 29.98 33.55 32.74
CA GLU A 87 29.42 32.20 32.52
C GLU A 87 30.49 31.12 32.26
N ILE A 88 31.75 31.53 32.04
CA ILE A 88 32.83 30.69 31.47
C ILE A 88 33.69 30.01 32.56
N THR A 89 33.37 30.17 33.85
CA THR A 89 34.18 29.66 34.98
C THR A 89 34.19 28.13 35.15
N LYS A 90 33.51 27.37 34.28
CA LYS A 90 33.56 25.90 34.30
C LYS A 90 34.82 25.40 33.58
N ARG A 91 35.54 24.47 34.22
CA ARG A 91 36.64 23.75 33.55
C ARG A 91 36.14 23.18 32.21
N PRO A 92 36.89 23.38 31.12
CA PRO A 92 36.52 22.84 29.82
C PRO A 92 36.40 21.31 29.91
N VAL A 93 35.40 20.77 29.22
CA VAL A 93 35.16 19.33 29.17
C VAL A 93 36.32 18.68 28.42
N THR A 94 37.00 17.74 29.06
CA THR A 94 38.07 16.95 28.42
C THR A 94 37.51 16.09 27.29
N ALA A 95 38.30 15.79 26.25
CA ALA A 95 37.88 14.94 25.14
C ALA A 95 37.28 13.60 25.57
N GLY A 96 37.86 12.93 26.58
CA GLY A 96 37.35 11.68 27.11
C GLY A 96 35.95 11.79 27.73
N THR A 97 35.66 12.90 28.41
CA THR A 97 34.34 13.18 28.99
C THR A 97 33.32 13.50 27.90
N ALA A 98 33.69 14.29 26.90
CA ALA A 98 32.84 14.59 25.75
C ALA A 98 32.48 13.31 24.97
N PHE A 99 33.48 12.47 24.69
CA PHE A 99 33.29 11.18 24.03
C PHE A 99 32.39 10.24 24.85
N LYS A 100 32.61 10.15 26.17
CA LYS A 100 31.75 9.36 27.07
C LYS A 100 30.30 9.84 27.05
N ASN A 101 30.06 11.15 27.13
CA ASN A 101 28.71 11.71 27.10
C ASN A 101 28.00 11.43 25.77
N SER A 102 28.72 11.58 24.65
CA SER A 102 28.20 11.24 23.32
C SER A 102 27.85 9.75 23.20
N MET A 103 28.71 8.85 23.71
CA MET A 103 28.41 7.41 23.74
C MET A 103 27.19 7.08 24.61
N MET A 104 27.05 7.71 25.79
CA MET A 104 25.88 7.50 26.65
C MET A 104 24.58 7.96 25.97
N ALA A 105 24.60 9.12 25.32
CA ALA A 105 23.46 9.62 24.55
C ALA A 105 23.09 8.67 23.39
N LEU A 106 24.09 8.13 22.69
CA LEU A 106 23.87 7.12 21.65
C LEU A 106 23.24 5.85 22.22
N VAL A 107 23.76 5.32 23.33
CA VAL A 107 23.22 4.11 23.98
C VAL A 107 21.77 4.32 24.41
N GLN A 108 21.45 5.46 25.01
CA GLN A 108 20.09 5.80 25.41
C GLN A 108 19.14 5.86 24.19
N ASN A 109 19.61 6.45 23.09
CA ASN A 109 18.84 6.52 21.84
C ASN A 109 18.60 5.10 21.28
N LEU A 110 19.60 4.23 21.27
CA LEU A 110 19.47 2.85 20.80
C LEU A 110 18.54 2.02 21.69
N GLN A 111 18.57 2.20 23.02
CA GLN A 111 17.69 1.51 23.97
C GLN A 111 16.21 1.90 23.79
N SER A 112 15.92 3.08 23.24
CA SER A 112 14.56 3.53 22.97
C SER A 112 13.92 2.87 21.74
N LYS A 113 14.67 2.08 20.97
CA LYS A 113 14.27 1.52 19.67
C LYS A 113 14.32 0.00 19.65
N GLU A 114 13.75 -0.60 18.61
CA GLU A 114 13.91 -2.02 18.31
C GLU A 114 15.23 -2.23 17.53
N PRO A 115 16.24 -2.92 18.11
CA PRO A 115 17.55 -3.02 17.48
C PRO A 115 17.59 -4.17 16.47
N HIS A 116 18.14 -3.87 15.28
CA HIS A 116 18.52 -4.86 14.28
C HIS A 116 20.04 -4.82 14.11
N TYR A 117 20.70 -5.98 14.20
CA TYR A 117 22.16 -6.06 14.16
C TYR A 117 22.63 -6.67 12.85
N VAL A 118 23.52 -5.96 12.16
CA VAL A 118 24.33 -6.49 11.05
C VAL A 118 25.76 -6.68 11.57
N ARG A 119 26.31 -7.88 11.38
CA ARG A 119 27.65 -8.24 11.83
C ARG A 119 28.54 -8.38 10.59
N CYS A 120 29.44 -7.42 10.40
CA CYS A 120 30.37 -7.44 9.28
C CYS A 120 31.58 -8.32 9.63
N VAL A 121 32.01 -9.15 8.69
CA VAL A 121 33.17 -10.04 8.81
C VAL A 121 34.10 -9.76 7.64
N LYS A 122 35.37 -9.49 7.91
CA LYS A 122 36.40 -9.25 6.90
C LYS A 122 36.98 -10.59 6.42
N PRO A 123 36.86 -10.96 5.14
CA PRO A 123 37.28 -12.29 4.68
C PRO A 123 38.79 -12.46 4.58
N ASN A 124 39.54 -11.38 4.30
CA ASN A 124 41.00 -11.39 4.20
C ASN A 124 41.57 -9.97 4.41
N GLU A 125 42.85 -9.85 4.77
CA GLU A 125 43.55 -8.57 4.92
C GLU A 125 44.05 -7.98 3.59
N LEU A 126 44.22 -8.83 2.56
CA LEU A 126 44.73 -8.47 1.23
C LEU A 126 43.74 -7.62 0.40
N LYS A 127 42.51 -7.42 0.89
CA LYS A 127 41.41 -6.76 0.18
C LYS A 127 41.06 -7.44 -1.15
N SER A 128 41.35 -8.74 -1.27
CA SER A 128 41.01 -9.52 -2.45
C SER A 128 39.52 -9.90 -2.41
N PRO A 129 38.79 -9.85 -3.54
CA PRO A 129 37.38 -10.23 -3.58
C PRO A 129 37.15 -11.74 -3.40
N ILE A 130 38.17 -12.58 -3.65
CA ILE A 130 38.03 -14.05 -3.68
C ILE A 130 38.74 -14.71 -2.49
N ALA A 131 39.82 -14.11 -1.98
CA ALA A 131 40.58 -14.72 -0.90
C ALA A 131 39.75 -14.85 0.38
N PHE A 132 39.85 -15.99 1.05
CA PHE A 132 39.19 -16.26 2.32
C PHE A 132 40.19 -16.84 3.31
N ASP A 133 40.47 -16.09 4.35
CA ASP A 133 41.33 -16.49 5.45
C ASP A 133 40.46 -17.08 6.57
N GLU A 134 40.43 -18.41 6.65
CA GLU A 134 39.61 -19.12 7.62
C GLU A 134 40.02 -18.81 9.06
N GLU A 135 41.31 -18.65 9.33
CA GLU A 135 41.81 -18.38 10.68
C GLU A 135 41.33 -17.00 11.16
N ARG A 136 41.47 -16.00 10.28
CA ARG A 136 41.03 -14.63 10.52
C ARG A 136 39.51 -14.55 10.69
N VAL A 137 38.75 -15.25 9.86
CA VAL A 137 37.29 -15.28 9.96
C VAL A 137 36.84 -16.02 11.23
N ARG A 138 37.45 -17.14 11.57
CA ARG A 138 37.16 -17.89 12.81
C ARG A 138 37.43 -17.04 14.05
N HIS A 139 38.52 -16.29 14.09
CA HIS A 139 38.79 -15.36 15.17
C HIS A 139 37.69 -14.29 15.27
N GLN A 140 37.26 -13.71 14.13
CA GLN A 140 36.15 -12.76 14.07
C GLN A 140 34.83 -13.31 14.56
N VAL A 141 34.47 -14.51 14.12
CA VAL A 141 33.24 -15.19 14.53
C VAL A 141 33.23 -15.42 16.05
N SER A 142 34.38 -15.80 16.61
CA SER A 142 34.55 -16.04 18.04
C SER A 142 34.45 -14.75 18.86
N TYR A 143 35.21 -13.71 18.49
CA TYR A 143 35.22 -12.48 19.29
C TYR A 143 33.94 -11.64 19.12
N LEU A 144 33.26 -11.73 17.98
CA LEU A 144 31.91 -11.14 17.81
C LEU A 144 30.83 -11.90 18.60
N GLY A 145 31.19 -13.04 19.21
CA GLY A 145 30.29 -13.91 19.97
C GLY A 145 29.16 -14.47 19.12
N LEU A 146 29.39 -14.69 17.82
CA LEU A 146 28.30 -15.10 16.91
C LEU A 146 27.78 -16.49 17.27
N VAL A 147 28.67 -17.40 17.67
CA VAL A 147 28.29 -18.75 18.09
C VAL A 147 27.48 -18.71 19.38
N GLU A 148 27.90 -17.93 20.36
CA GLU A 148 27.22 -17.72 21.64
C GLU A 148 25.87 -17.06 21.42
N ASN A 149 25.79 -16.03 20.55
CA ASN A 149 24.55 -15.38 20.17
C ASN A 149 23.56 -16.38 19.55
N VAL A 150 24.03 -17.27 18.68
CA VAL A 150 23.20 -18.34 18.10
C VAL A 150 22.78 -19.34 19.17
N ARG A 151 23.70 -19.77 20.06
CA ARG A 151 23.40 -20.70 21.16
C ARG A 151 22.37 -20.13 22.12
N VAL A 152 22.53 -18.88 22.57
CA VAL A 152 21.56 -18.21 23.45
C VAL A 152 20.20 -18.08 22.78
N ARG A 153 20.17 -17.73 21.49
CA ARG A 153 18.92 -17.69 20.71
C ARG A 153 18.26 -19.07 20.54
N ARG A 154 19.04 -20.16 20.52
CA ARG A 154 18.54 -21.55 20.36
C ARG A 154 18.23 -22.25 21.68
N ALA A 155 18.92 -21.92 22.77
CA ALA A 155 18.76 -22.58 24.07
C ALA A 155 17.47 -22.16 24.79
N GLY A 156 16.96 -20.97 24.48
CA GLY A 156 15.68 -20.48 24.98
C GLY A 156 14.52 -20.65 24.00
N PHE A 157 13.52 -19.79 24.16
CA PHE A 157 12.46 -19.63 23.19
C PHE A 157 12.87 -18.59 22.15
N ALA A 158 13.11 -19.03 20.91
CA ALA A 158 13.53 -18.16 19.81
C ALA A 158 12.52 -17.04 19.53
N TYR A 159 11.23 -17.29 19.81
CA TYR A 159 10.17 -16.32 19.56
C TYR A 159 9.21 -16.20 20.75
N ARG A 160 8.75 -14.97 21.01
CA ARG A 160 7.78 -14.67 22.06
C ARG A 160 6.82 -13.59 21.60
N GLN A 161 5.52 -13.80 21.76
CA GLN A 161 4.51 -12.84 21.33
C GLN A 161 3.30 -12.86 22.26
N ARG A 162 2.66 -11.70 22.44
CA ARG A 162 1.40 -11.63 23.20
C ARG A 162 0.30 -12.39 22.47
N TYR A 163 -0.58 -13.04 23.24
CA TYR A 163 -1.67 -13.85 22.69
C TYR A 163 -2.60 -13.07 21.74
N ASP A 164 -2.92 -11.82 22.08
CA ASP A 164 -3.79 -10.95 21.27
C ASP A 164 -3.22 -10.69 19.87
N ARG A 165 -1.90 -10.47 19.78
CA ARG A 165 -1.22 -10.28 18.49
C ARG A 165 -1.07 -11.59 17.73
N PHE A 166 -0.77 -12.68 18.44
CA PHE A 166 -0.59 -13.99 17.85
C PHE A 166 -1.89 -14.47 17.17
N ILE A 167 -3.03 -14.47 17.88
CA ILE A 167 -4.32 -14.83 17.29
C ILE A 167 -4.65 -13.93 16.10
N LYS A 168 -4.56 -12.61 16.24
CA LYS A 168 -4.91 -11.70 15.14
C LYS A 168 -4.11 -11.99 13.87
N ARG A 169 -2.86 -12.43 14.01
CA ARG A 169 -1.98 -12.77 12.89
C ARG A 169 -2.29 -14.13 12.27
N TYR A 170 -2.55 -15.15 13.09
CA TYR A 170 -2.62 -16.55 12.66
C TYR A 170 -4.02 -17.18 12.71
N LYS A 171 -5.06 -16.43 13.11
CA LYS A 171 -6.45 -16.95 13.23
C LYS A 171 -7.04 -17.55 11.97
N MET A 172 -6.47 -17.24 10.80
CA MET A 172 -6.92 -17.81 9.52
C MET A 172 -6.44 -19.23 9.28
N ILE A 173 -5.42 -19.69 10.02
CA ILE A 173 -4.84 -21.04 9.87
C ILE A 173 -5.84 -22.11 10.32
N SER A 174 -6.55 -21.86 11.42
CA SER A 174 -7.54 -22.79 11.97
C SER A 174 -8.96 -22.38 11.61
N HIS A 175 -9.77 -23.36 11.19
CA HIS A 175 -11.20 -23.17 10.93
C HIS A 175 -11.98 -22.77 12.19
N TYR A 176 -11.49 -23.13 13.38
CA TYR A 176 -12.14 -22.83 14.66
C TYR A 176 -11.86 -21.42 15.17
N THR A 177 -10.71 -20.85 14.79
CA THR A 177 -10.35 -19.47 15.16
C THR A 177 -10.79 -18.45 14.10
N TRP A 178 -11.03 -18.88 12.87
CA TRP A 178 -11.52 -18.04 11.79
C TRP A 178 -13.05 -17.89 11.81
N PRO A 179 -13.62 -16.70 11.53
CA PRO A 179 -12.97 -15.40 11.37
C PRO A 179 -12.67 -14.71 12.69
N ASN A 180 -13.38 -15.07 13.76
CA ASN A 180 -13.17 -14.55 15.11
C ASN A 180 -13.37 -15.68 16.12
N PHE A 181 -12.39 -15.88 16.99
CA PHE A 181 -12.48 -16.87 18.06
C PHE A 181 -13.46 -16.37 19.14
N ARG A 182 -14.48 -17.18 19.45
CA ARG A 182 -15.55 -16.82 20.41
C ARG A 182 -15.56 -17.67 21.68
N LYS A 183 -14.81 -18.77 21.71
CA LYS A 183 -14.92 -19.82 22.74
C LYS A 183 -13.76 -19.73 23.75
N GLY A 184 -13.60 -18.57 24.41
CA GLY A 184 -12.64 -18.40 25.51
C GLY A 184 -11.67 -17.25 25.31
N THR A 185 -10.49 -17.37 25.93
CA THR A 185 -9.45 -16.32 25.93
C THR A 185 -8.54 -16.39 24.71
N ASP A 186 -7.76 -15.33 24.46
CA ASP A 186 -6.75 -15.35 23.40
C ASP A 186 -5.67 -16.44 23.60
N LYS A 187 -5.47 -16.88 24.84
CA LYS A 187 -4.59 -18.01 25.14
C LYS A 187 -5.17 -19.32 24.61
N ASP A 188 -6.48 -19.51 24.76
CA ASP A 188 -7.17 -20.73 24.34
C ASP A 188 -7.22 -20.82 22.81
N GLY A 189 -7.54 -19.72 22.13
CA GLY A 189 -7.49 -19.71 20.65
C GLY A 189 -6.07 -19.91 20.11
N THR A 190 -5.04 -19.45 20.83
CA THR A 190 -3.64 -19.75 20.49
C THR A 190 -3.32 -21.24 20.66
N LYS A 191 -3.85 -21.90 21.70
CA LYS A 191 -3.71 -23.36 21.87
C LYS A 191 -4.34 -24.13 20.72
N VAL A 192 -5.59 -23.79 20.35
CA VAL A 192 -6.30 -24.43 19.24
C VAL A 192 -5.46 -24.42 17.94
N ILE A 193 -4.87 -23.26 17.59
CA ILE A 193 -4.02 -23.15 16.39
C ILE A 193 -2.78 -24.05 16.51
N MET A 194 -2.11 -24.06 17.67
CA MET A 194 -0.90 -24.86 17.87
C MET A 194 -1.18 -26.36 17.89
N ASP A 195 -2.33 -26.77 18.45
CA ASP A 195 -2.75 -28.16 18.53
C ASP A 195 -3.13 -28.70 17.14
N GLU A 196 -3.89 -27.93 16.35
CA GLU A 196 -4.26 -28.28 14.96
C GLU A 196 -3.02 -28.40 14.06
N MET A 197 -2.02 -27.55 14.31
CA MET A 197 -0.73 -27.59 13.60
C MET A 197 0.27 -28.60 14.15
N LYS A 198 -0.08 -29.34 15.21
CA LYS A 198 0.78 -30.33 15.89
C LYS A 198 2.10 -29.75 16.42
N PHE A 199 2.07 -28.51 16.90
CA PHE A 199 3.24 -27.80 17.44
C PHE A 199 3.23 -27.64 18.98
N SER A 200 2.30 -28.27 19.68
CA SER A 200 2.11 -28.15 21.13
C SER A 200 3.35 -28.52 21.96
N GLY A 201 4.22 -29.39 21.44
CA GLY A 201 5.49 -29.79 22.09
C GLY A 201 6.63 -28.78 21.97
N ASP A 202 6.57 -27.87 20.99
CA ASP A 202 7.63 -26.88 20.72
C ASP A 202 7.30 -25.49 21.31
N VAL A 203 6.19 -25.38 22.04
CA VAL A 203 5.70 -24.12 22.61
C VAL A 203 5.51 -24.23 24.12
N LYS A 204 5.67 -23.09 24.81
CA LYS A 204 5.24 -22.91 26.19
C LYS A 204 4.32 -21.71 26.32
N TYR A 205 3.33 -21.86 27.20
CA TYR A 205 2.29 -20.88 27.40
C TYR A 205 2.55 -20.07 28.67
N GLY A 206 3.03 -18.85 28.52
CA GLY A 206 3.19 -17.92 29.64
C GLY A 206 1.85 -17.32 30.08
N ILE A 207 1.93 -16.32 30.98
CA ILE A 207 0.75 -15.61 31.49
C ILE A 207 0.11 -14.77 30.38
N THR A 208 0.90 -13.91 29.71
CA THR A 208 0.41 -12.97 28.68
C THR A 208 0.92 -13.27 27.27
N LYS A 209 1.88 -14.19 27.14
CA LYS A 209 2.64 -14.45 25.90
C LYS A 209 2.79 -15.94 25.63
N ILE A 210 2.76 -16.30 24.35
CA ILE A 210 3.27 -17.59 23.88
C ILE A 210 4.77 -17.50 23.64
N PHE A 211 5.46 -18.60 23.93
CA PHE A 211 6.89 -18.78 23.71
C PHE A 211 7.10 -19.98 22.77
N VAL A 212 7.76 -19.76 21.64
CA VAL A 212 8.04 -20.79 20.63
C VAL A 212 9.53 -21.08 20.62
N ARG A 213 9.90 -22.36 20.72
CA ARG A 213 11.28 -22.79 20.92
C ARG A 213 12.05 -22.80 19.60
N SER A 214 11.52 -23.42 18.56
CA SER A 214 12.20 -23.54 17.27
C SER A 214 11.78 -22.47 16.27
N PRO A 215 12.73 -21.86 15.53
CA PRO A 215 12.40 -21.01 14.38
C PRO A 215 11.60 -21.76 13.31
N LYS A 216 11.79 -23.08 13.17
CA LYS A 216 11.07 -23.90 12.17
C LYS A 216 9.56 -23.82 12.34
N THR A 217 9.09 -23.85 13.59
CA THR A 217 7.66 -23.75 13.94
C THR A 217 7.08 -22.41 13.50
N LEU A 218 7.81 -21.31 13.75
CA LEU A 218 7.38 -19.98 13.32
C LEU A 218 7.34 -19.86 11.79
N PHE A 219 8.38 -20.34 11.10
CA PHE A 219 8.41 -20.33 9.64
C PHE A 219 7.28 -21.16 9.03
N ALA A 220 6.96 -22.32 9.62
CA ALA A 220 5.85 -23.14 9.17
C ALA A 220 4.49 -22.43 9.32
N LEU A 221 4.27 -21.71 10.44
CA LEU A 221 3.06 -20.90 10.64
C LEU A 221 2.96 -19.75 9.63
N GLU A 222 4.06 -19.05 9.36
CA GLU A 222 4.11 -18.00 8.34
C GLU A 222 3.85 -18.53 6.93
N GLN A 223 4.42 -19.69 6.59
CA GLN A 223 4.19 -20.32 5.30
C GLN A 223 2.71 -20.67 5.11
N ARG A 224 2.09 -21.36 6.08
CA ARG A 224 0.66 -21.70 6.04
C ARG A 224 -0.23 -20.48 5.92
N ARG A 225 0.11 -19.41 6.64
CA ARG A 225 -0.59 -18.13 6.53
C ARG A 225 -0.47 -17.57 5.10
N ASN A 226 0.72 -17.57 4.52
CA ASN A 226 0.96 -17.08 3.17
C ASN A 226 0.20 -17.91 2.11
N ASP A 227 0.09 -19.23 2.31
CA ASP A 227 -0.65 -20.12 1.41
C ASP A 227 -2.17 -19.84 1.44
N LEU A 228 -2.71 -19.42 2.59
CA LEU A 228 -4.15 -19.15 2.76
C LEU A 228 -4.58 -17.75 2.28
N ILE A 229 -3.68 -16.75 2.36
CA ILE A 229 -3.97 -15.36 1.97
C ILE A 229 -4.59 -15.23 0.56
N PRO A 230 -4.06 -15.89 -0.49
CA PRO A 230 -4.63 -15.82 -1.84
C PRO A 230 -6.11 -16.23 -1.91
N SER A 231 -6.53 -17.23 -1.13
CA SER A 231 -7.91 -17.69 -1.10
C SER A 231 -8.86 -16.64 -0.52
N ILE A 232 -8.44 -15.96 0.55
CA ILE A 232 -9.19 -14.88 1.20
C ILE A 232 -9.27 -13.67 0.27
N ILE A 233 -8.16 -13.31 -0.38
CA ILE A 233 -8.13 -12.23 -1.38
C ILE A 233 -9.13 -12.55 -2.51
N THR A 234 -9.12 -13.77 -3.02
CA THR A 234 -10.05 -14.23 -4.06
C THR A 234 -11.51 -14.14 -3.60
N LEU A 235 -11.81 -14.48 -2.34
CA LEU A 235 -13.14 -14.33 -1.76
C LEU A 235 -13.61 -12.87 -1.77
N ILE A 236 -12.75 -11.93 -1.36
CA ILE A 236 -13.06 -10.50 -1.37
C ILE A 236 -13.27 -10.02 -2.81
N GLN A 237 -12.34 -10.35 -3.71
CA GLN A 237 -12.38 -9.93 -5.11
C GLN A 237 -13.63 -10.45 -5.83
N LYS A 238 -13.99 -11.73 -5.69
CA LYS A 238 -15.18 -12.29 -6.34
C LYS A 238 -16.46 -11.66 -5.80
N THR A 239 -16.52 -11.38 -4.50
CA THR A 239 -17.68 -10.73 -3.86
C THR A 239 -17.84 -9.31 -4.37
N TRP A 240 -16.74 -8.56 -4.47
CA TRP A 240 -16.71 -7.19 -4.97
C TRP A 240 -17.08 -7.11 -6.47
N ARG A 241 -16.46 -7.93 -7.32
CA ARG A 241 -16.82 -8.02 -8.75
C ARG A 241 -18.29 -8.36 -8.94
N GLY A 242 -18.82 -9.30 -8.15
CA GLY A 242 -20.24 -9.64 -8.14
C GLY A 242 -21.13 -8.47 -7.70
N TYR A 243 -20.72 -7.70 -6.71
CA TYR A 243 -21.44 -6.50 -6.27
C TYR A 243 -21.52 -5.45 -7.38
N LEU A 244 -20.39 -5.14 -8.03
CA LEU A 244 -20.33 -4.20 -9.14
C LEU A 244 -21.24 -4.63 -10.31
N ALA A 245 -21.18 -5.92 -10.69
CA ALA A 245 -22.04 -6.46 -11.73
C ALA A 245 -23.53 -6.32 -11.40
N ARG A 246 -23.93 -6.63 -10.15
CA ARG A 246 -25.32 -6.45 -9.69
C ARG A 246 -25.76 -4.99 -9.69
N GLN A 247 -24.89 -4.05 -9.33
CA GLN A 247 -25.17 -2.62 -9.39
C GLN A 247 -25.38 -2.14 -10.83
N ASN A 248 -24.50 -2.56 -11.75
CA ASN A 248 -24.62 -2.24 -13.17
C ASN A 248 -25.91 -2.81 -13.77
N TYR A 249 -26.25 -4.05 -13.44
CA TYR A 249 -27.50 -4.67 -13.88
C TYR A 249 -28.74 -3.92 -13.36
N LYS A 250 -28.76 -3.50 -12.08
CA LYS A 250 -29.86 -2.69 -11.53
C LYS A 250 -30.02 -1.37 -12.28
N ARG A 251 -28.91 -0.65 -12.54
CA ARG A 251 -28.91 0.61 -13.31
C ARG A 251 -29.43 0.40 -14.73
N MET A 252 -28.95 -0.64 -15.42
CA MET A 252 -29.40 -1.00 -16.76
C MET A 252 -30.91 -1.30 -16.78
N LYS A 253 -31.39 -2.11 -15.82
CA LYS A 253 -32.82 -2.44 -15.71
C LYS A 253 -33.68 -1.19 -15.48
N ALA A 254 -33.24 -0.28 -14.61
CA ALA A 254 -33.91 1.00 -14.39
C ALA A 254 -33.96 1.86 -15.66
N ALA A 255 -32.86 1.94 -16.42
CA ALA A 255 -32.82 2.64 -17.70
C ALA A 255 -33.83 2.06 -18.70
N TYR A 256 -33.93 0.72 -18.82
CA TYR A 256 -34.94 0.07 -19.67
C TYR A 256 -36.38 0.40 -19.24
N TYR A 257 -36.68 0.39 -17.93
CA TYR A 257 -38.00 0.79 -17.43
C TYR A 257 -38.34 2.24 -17.79
N ILE A 258 -37.41 3.17 -17.59
CA ILE A 258 -37.58 4.59 -17.93
C ILE A 258 -37.81 4.74 -19.44
N MET A 259 -37.01 4.07 -20.27
CA MET A 259 -37.18 4.07 -21.73
C MET A 259 -38.55 3.55 -22.15
N GLN A 260 -39.03 2.46 -21.55
CA GLN A 260 -40.34 1.89 -21.88
C GLN A 260 -41.49 2.81 -21.42
N ALA A 261 -41.39 3.43 -20.25
CA ALA A 261 -42.35 4.41 -19.77
C ALA A 261 -42.39 5.63 -20.70
N TYR A 262 -41.23 6.16 -21.07
CA TYR A 262 -41.11 7.29 -22.00
C TYR A 262 -41.71 6.98 -23.38
N ARG A 263 -41.42 5.80 -23.94
CA ARG A 263 -42.01 5.36 -25.22
C ARG A 263 -43.54 5.29 -25.15
N ARG A 264 -44.09 4.72 -24.07
CA ARG A 264 -45.55 4.65 -23.85
C ARG A 264 -46.17 6.05 -23.73
N TYR A 265 -45.56 6.93 -22.95
CA TYR A 265 -45.97 8.33 -22.83
C TYR A 265 -45.97 9.05 -24.18
N LYS A 266 -44.87 8.99 -24.94
CA LYS A 266 -44.77 9.61 -26.27
C LYS A 266 -45.78 9.06 -27.26
N LEU A 267 -46.07 7.76 -27.23
CA LEU A 267 -47.11 7.17 -28.08
C LEU A 267 -48.49 7.71 -27.72
N ARG A 268 -48.85 7.73 -26.43
CA ARG A 268 -50.13 8.28 -25.95
C ARG A 268 -50.27 9.76 -26.32
N ALA A 269 -49.25 10.56 -26.09
CA ALA A 269 -49.24 11.98 -26.43
C ALA A 269 -49.40 12.19 -27.95
N TYR A 270 -48.72 11.38 -28.78
CA TYR A 270 -48.85 11.45 -30.24
C TYR A 270 -50.25 11.06 -30.72
N ILE A 271 -50.83 9.99 -30.17
CA ILE A 271 -52.21 9.57 -30.49
C ILE A 271 -53.22 10.63 -30.04
N ALA A 272 -53.04 11.24 -28.87
CA ALA A 272 -53.90 12.33 -28.39
C ALA A 272 -53.84 13.54 -29.34
N ALA A 273 -52.64 13.95 -29.75
CA ALA A 273 -52.46 15.02 -30.74
C ALA A 273 -53.10 14.69 -32.10
N LEU A 274 -52.98 13.43 -32.55
CA LEU A 274 -53.67 12.96 -33.76
C LEU A 274 -55.18 13.02 -33.62
N ARG A 275 -55.73 12.52 -32.51
CA ARG A 275 -57.17 12.55 -32.22
C ARG A 275 -57.71 13.98 -32.24
N GLN A 276 -57.01 14.92 -31.60
CA GLN A 276 -57.41 16.32 -31.59
C GLN A 276 -57.37 16.92 -33.01
N LYS A 277 -56.29 16.71 -33.77
CA LYS A 277 -56.16 17.23 -35.14
C LYS A 277 -57.18 16.65 -36.11
N PHE A 278 -57.51 15.37 -35.97
CA PHE A 278 -58.46 14.67 -36.84
C PHE A 278 -59.89 14.62 -36.27
N ALA A 279 -60.19 15.33 -35.17
CA ALA A 279 -61.50 15.30 -34.52
C ALA A 279 -62.65 15.67 -35.49
N ASN A 280 -62.42 16.66 -36.34
CA ASN A 280 -63.39 17.15 -37.32
C ASN A 280 -63.23 16.53 -38.72
N ALA A 281 -62.28 15.61 -38.92
CA ALA A 281 -61.95 15.08 -40.24
C ALA A 281 -63.14 14.43 -40.94
N LYS A 282 -64.04 13.77 -40.21
CA LYS A 282 -65.25 13.14 -40.78
C LYS A 282 -66.26 14.15 -41.36
N LYS A 283 -66.27 15.39 -40.85
CA LYS A 283 -67.18 16.46 -41.27
C LYS A 283 -66.61 17.30 -42.42
N MET A 284 -65.31 17.23 -42.68
CA MET A 284 -64.67 17.93 -43.80
C MET A 284 -65.05 17.31 -45.14
N SER A 285 -65.12 18.13 -46.19
CA SER A 285 -65.47 17.71 -47.56
C SER A 285 -64.47 16.69 -48.14
N ASP A 286 -63.20 16.77 -47.74
CA ASP A 286 -62.10 15.91 -48.19
C ASP A 286 -61.78 14.75 -47.23
N TYR A 287 -62.61 14.57 -46.18
CA TYR A 287 -62.41 13.60 -45.10
C TYR A 287 -61.04 13.70 -44.39
N GLY A 288 -60.45 14.90 -44.32
CA GLY A 288 -59.20 15.17 -43.61
C GLY A 288 -57.93 14.81 -44.39
N LYS A 289 -58.01 14.66 -45.71
CA LYS A 289 -56.84 14.39 -46.59
C LYS A 289 -55.81 15.53 -46.55
N SER A 290 -56.27 16.77 -46.43
CA SER A 290 -55.45 17.99 -46.34
C SER A 290 -54.76 18.18 -44.99
N ILE A 291 -55.13 17.43 -43.95
CA ILE A 291 -54.58 17.60 -42.59
C ILE A 291 -53.12 17.12 -42.53
N LYS A 292 -52.20 18.03 -42.19
CA LYS A 292 -50.78 17.70 -42.00
C LYS A 292 -50.57 16.90 -40.71
N TRP A 293 -50.08 15.68 -40.87
CA TRP A 293 -49.73 14.79 -39.76
C TRP A 293 -48.61 15.41 -38.90
N PRO A 294 -48.72 15.37 -37.56
CA PRO A 294 -47.64 15.82 -36.68
C PRO A 294 -46.38 14.97 -36.91
N ALA A 295 -45.21 15.60 -36.74
CA ALA A 295 -43.92 14.95 -36.95
C ALA A 295 -43.75 13.74 -36.01
N PRO A 296 -43.44 12.54 -36.53
CA PRO A 296 -43.35 11.34 -35.71
C PRO A 296 -42.08 11.39 -34.83
N PRO A 297 -42.19 11.12 -33.52
CA PRO A 297 -41.02 10.85 -32.70
C PRO A 297 -40.22 9.68 -33.29
N VAL A 298 -38.88 9.79 -33.31
CA VAL A 298 -37.99 8.78 -33.91
C VAL A 298 -38.31 7.34 -33.47
N PRO A 299 -38.57 7.04 -32.18
CA PRO A 299 -38.89 5.68 -31.73
C PRO A 299 -40.21 5.13 -32.28
N LEU A 300 -41.09 5.99 -32.80
CA LEU A 300 -42.45 5.65 -33.21
C LEU A 300 -42.64 5.63 -34.73
N ARG A 301 -41.59 5.83 -35.54
CA ARG A 301 -41.71 5.88 -37.01
C ARG A 301 -42.42 4.65 -37.60
N LYS A 302 -42.08 3.46 -37.13
CA LYS A 302 -42.73 2.20 -37.54
C LYS A 302 -44.22 2.19 -37.17
N THR A 303 -44.56 2.56 -35.93
CA THR A 303 -45.97 2.63 -35.51
C THR A 303 -46.77 3.70 -36.27
N VAL A 304 -46.14 4.83 -36.63
CA VAL A 304 -46.81 5.89 -37.40
C VAL A 304 -47.05 5.47 -38.85
N SER A 305 -46.17 4.68 -39.46
CA SER A 305 -46.44 4.16 -40.82
C SER A 305 -47.67 3.24 -40.84
N THR A 306 -47.84 2.41 -39.81
CA THR A 306 -49.04 1.59 -39.62
C THR A 306 -50.29 2.46 -39.43
N LEU A 307 -50.23 3.48 -38.57
CA LEU A 307 -51.35 4.41 -38.36
C LEU A 307 -51.76 5.14 -39.65
N ARG A 308 -50.78 5.57 -40.46
CA ARG A 308 -51.04 6.19 -41.77
C ARG A 308 -51.73 5.22 -42.74
N THR A 309 -51.35 3.95 -42.71
CA THR A 309 -51.98 2.90 -43.53
C THR A 309 -53.43 2.69 -43.12
N ILE A 310 -53.70 2.64 -41.81
CA ILE A 310 -55.05 2.56 -41.25
C ILE A 310 -55.89 3.77 -41.70
N PHE A 311 -55.35 4.99 -41.60
CA PHE A 311 -56.04 6.20 -42.05
C PHE A 311 -56.36 6.17 -43.54
N ARG A 312 -55.41 5.77 -44.40
CA ARG A 312 -55.65 5.65 -45.85
C ARG A 312 -56.76 4.66 -46.18
N ARG A 313 -56.81 3.52 -45.48
CA ARG A 313 -57.89 2.52 -45.64
C ARG A 313 -59.25 3.10 -45.23
N TRP A 314 -59.30 3.77 -44.07
CA TRP A 314 -60.52 4.42 -43.60
C TRP A 314 -60.97 5.54 -44.55
N HIS A 315 -60.04 6.37 -45.03
CA HIS A 315 -60.32 7.45 -45.97
C HIS A 315 -60.89 6.92 -47.29
N ALA A 316 -60.25 5.89 -47.86
CA ALA A 316 -60.72 5.24 -49.08
C ALA A 316 -62.14 4.67 -48.90
N TYR A 317 -62.40 4.01 -47.76
CA TYR A 317 -63.75 3.55 -47.42
C TYR A 317 -64.76 4.69 -47.34
N MET A 318 -64.44 5.79 -46.67
CA MET A 318 -65.35 6.95 -46.52
C MET A 318 -65.70 7.59 -47.87
N VAL A 319 -64.74 7.67 -48.79
CA VAL A 319 -64.96 8.16 -50.16
C VAL A 319 -65.85 7.18 -50.94
N LEU A 320 -65.54 5.89 -50.90
CA LEU A 320 -66.29 4.85 -51.61
C LEU A 320 -67.72 4.68 -51.08
N ARG A 321 -67.96 4.93 -49.80
CA ARG A 321 -69.28 4.80 -49.16
C ARG A 321 -70.34 5.71 -49.78
N LYS A 322 -69.94 6.83 -50.38
CA LYS A 322 -70.86 7.76 -51.07
C LYS A 322 -71.27 7.27 -52.46
N ILE A 323 -70.61 6.25 -53.01
CA ILE A 323 -70.83 5.76 -54.38
C ILE A 323 -71.63 4.45 -54.32
N PRO A 324 -72.81 4.37 -54.94
CA PRO A 324 -73.61 3.15 -55.04
C PRO A 324 -72.81 1.99 -55.65
N ARG A 325 -73.05 0.76 -55.21
CA ARG A 325 -72.26 -0.42 -55.63
C ARG A 325 -72.37 -0.71 -57.13
N GLU A 326 -73.45 -0.28 -57.77
CA GLU A 326 -73.72 -0.44 -59.20
C GLU A 326 -72.74 0.37 -60.08
N GLU A 327 -72.20 1.48 -59.58
CA GLU A 327 -71.29 2.36 -60.34
C GLU A 327 -69.80 1.98 -60.19
N TRP A 328 -69.50 0.95 -59.41
CA TRP A 328 -68.13 0.52 -59.14
C TRP A 328 -67.36 0.03 -60.37
N PRO A 329 -67.95 -0.66 -61.37
CA PRO A 329 -67.25 -1.05 -62.59
C PRO A 329 -66.74 0.18 -63.37
N GLN A 330 -67.56 1.22 -63.49
CA GLN A 330 -67.17 2.47 -64.16
C GLN A 330 -66.14 3.27 -63.37
N MET A 331 -66.26 3.29 -62.02
CA MET A 331 -65.25 3.90 -61.16
C MET A 331 -63.89 3.20 -61.29
N LYS A 332 -63.87 1.86 -61.26
CA LYS A 332 -62.63 1.08 -61.44
C LYS A 332 -61.96 1.44 -62.75
N LEU A 333 -62.71 1.47 -63.86
CA LEU A 333 -62.23 1.90 -65.18
C LEU A 333 -61.62 3.31 -65.15
N LYS A 334 -62.30 4.28 -64.52
CA LYS A 334 -61.81 5.67 -64.36
C LYS A 334 -60.55 5.76 -63.51
N VAL A 335 -60.44 4.97 -62.44
CA VAL A 335 -59.24 4.91 -61.59
C VAL A 335 -58.06 4.32 -62.35
N THR A 336 -58.24 3.20 -63.08
CA THR A 336 -57.18 2.60 -63.91
C THR A 336 -56.65 3.58 -64.97
N LYS A 337 -57.54 4.30 -65.66
CA LYS A 337 -57.14 5.36 -66.61
C LYS A 337 -56.33 6.47 -65.93
N LYS A 338 -56.72 6.91 -64.72
CA LYS A 338 -55.98 7.94 -63.97
C LYS A 338 -54.62 7.47 -63.48
N THR A 339 -54.47 6.21 -63.06
CA THR A 339 -53.18 5.63 -62.66
C THR A 339 -52.25 5.38 -63.85
N GLN A 340 -52.78 5.00 -65.01
CA GLN A 340 -52.00 4.91 -66.25
C GLN A 340 -51.44 6.27 -66.67
N ASN A 341 -52.22 7.35 -66.53
CA ASN A 341 -51.73 8.71 -66.77
C ASN A 341 -50.65 9.16 -65.78
N VAL A 342 -50.70 8.74 -64.51
CA VAL A 342 -49.64 9.09 -63.53
C VAL A 342 -48.36 8.29 -63.78
N LEU A 343 -48.48 7.03 -64.20
CA LEU A 343 -47.32 6.21 -64.60
C LEU A 343 -46.71 6.71 -65.92
N SER A 344 -47.51 7.11 -66.90
CA SER A 344 -46.98 7.68 -68.16
C SER A 344 -46.27 9.02 -67.94
N ILE A 345 -46.74 9.86 -67.01
CA ILE A 345 -46.04 11.10 -66.61
C ILE A 345 -44.71 10.80 -65.89
N PHE A 346 -44.65 9.76 -65.06
CA PHE A 346 -43.39 9.36 -64.37
C PHE A 346 -42.36 8.78 -65.34
N PHE A 347 -42.81 8.00 -66.33
CA PHE A 347 -41.92 7.49 -67.39
C PHE A 347 -41.48 8.60 -68.36
N SER A 348 -42.32 9.60 -68.67
CA SER A 348 -41.91 10.70 -69.57
C SER A 348 -40.97 11.72 -68.92
N THR A 349 -40.97 11.84 -67.58
CA THR A 349 -40.06 12.75 -66.86
C THR A 349 -38.70 12.13 -66.52
N THR A 350 -38.55 10.81 -66.63
CA THR A 350 -37.26 10.12 -66.39
C THR A 350 -36.38 10.07 -67.65
N THR A 351 -36.94 10.30 -68.85
CA THR A 351 -36.18 10.31 -70.12
C THR A 351 -35.50 11.65 -70.45
N ILE A 352 -35.71 12.71 -69.66
CA ILE A 352 -35.11 14.05 -69.90
C ILE A 352 -33.87 14.34 -69.03
N ILE A 353 -33.42 13.39 -68.21
CA ILE A 353 -32.19 13.54 -67.39
C ILE A 353 -31.26 12.35 -67.61
N VAL A 354 -30.95 12.00 -68.87
CA VAL A 354 -29.71 11.35 -69.31
C VAL A 354 -29.48 11.72 -70.79
N THR A 355 -28.97 12.93 -71.03
CA THR A 355 -28.06 13.32 -72.12
C THR A 355 -27.39 14.62 -71.70
#